data_AF-A0A0G0UK27-F1
#
_entry.id   AF-A0A0G0UK27-F1
#
_cell.length_a   1.000
_cell.length_b   1.000
_cell.length_c   1.000
_cell.angle_alpha   90.00
_cell.angle_beta   90.00
_cell.angle_gamma   90.00
#
_symmetry.space_group_name_H-M   'P 1'
#
loop_
_entity.id
_entity.type
_entity.pdbx_description
1 polymer ?
#
loop_
_entity_poly.entity_id
_entity_poly.type
_entity_poly.pdbx_seq_one_letter_code
_entity_poly.pdbx_strand_id
1 'polypeptide(L)'
;MTEVLMGTSNIDGVSSERVPFALLNKRQQEVLQCKAEGHTNLEIVNIVGSITVKQVEYFTHSIGRIALNGTFRDDKRNRYPKRSRIAVIGLIQDGITNGYLSHDLRGVQAKPLTRREAEIVELLLISGKTKLEMAAHFVVELSTIRKHIENIHKKLETRNLYHLAARVTYLRVHDALPESIYRREKNCSTLSAQINA
;
A
#
# COMPACT_ATOMS: atom_id res chain seq x y z
N MET A 1 -11.13 46.12 -5.69
CA MET A 1 -10.86 45.80 -4.27
C MET A 1 -11.33 44.39 -4.02
N THR A 2 -10.45 43.59 -3.42
CA THR A 2 -10.32 42.15 -3.55
C THR A 2 -11.44 41.37 -2.86
N GLU A 3 -12.09 40.49 -3.62
CA GLU A 3 -13.05 39.51 -3.12
C GLU A 3 -12.30 38.35 -2.45
N VAL A 4 -12.70 38.05 -1.21
CA VAL A 4 -12.20 36.95 -0.39
C VAL A 4 -12.90 35.67 -0.85
N LEU A 5 -12.18 34.75 -1.48
CA LEU A 5 -12.65 33.38 -1.68
C LEU A 5 -11.89 32.44 -0.75
N MET A 6 -12.60 32.03 0.32
CA MET A 6 -12.29 30.87 1.14
C MET A 6 -12.32 29.61 0.27
N GLY A 7 -11.15 29.13 -0.13
CA GLY A 7 -10.98 27.83 -0.78
C GLY A 7 -11.00 26.72 0.26
N THR A 8 -12.17 26.10 0.46
CA THR A 8 -12.29 24.76 1.02
C THR A 8 -11.57 23.79 0.08
N SER A 9 -10.33 23.41 0.38
CA SER A 9 -9.60 22.40 -0.40
C SER A 9 -10.14 21.02 -0.07
N ASN A 10 -11.19 20.69 -0.80
CA ASN A 10 -11.75 19.38 -1.01
C ASN A 10 -10.64 18.41 -1.45
N ILE A 11 -10.51 17.25 -0.80
CA ILE A 11 -9.45 16.25 -1.08
C ILE A 11 -9.84 15.35 -2.28
N ASP A 12 -10.88 15.73 -3.02
CA ASP A 12 -11.43 14.98 -4.15
C ASP A 12 -10.70 15.24 -5.48
N GLY A 13 -9.49 15.82 -5.44
CA GLY A 13 -8.80 16.33 -6.64
C GLY A 13 -7.39 15.79 -6.90
N VAL A 14 -6.92 14.77 -6.17
CA VAL A 14 -5.65 14.13 -6.56
C VAL A 14 -5.97 13.13 -7.66
N SER A 15 -5.81 13.54 -8.92
CA SER A 15 -5.76 12.59 -10.04
C SER A 15 -4.72 11.52 -9.70
N SER A 16 -5.17 10.27 -9.62
CA SER A 16 -4.35 9.09 -9.36
C SER A 16 -3.44 8.71 -10.54
N GLU A 17 -3.32 9.58 -11.54
CA GLU A 17 -2.49 9.36 -12.71
C GLU A 17 -1.02 9.62 -12.39
N ARG A 18 -0.39 8.55 -11.91
CA ARG A 18 1.04 8.25 -12.00
C ARG A 18 1.94 9.25 -11.27
N VAL A 19 2.28 8.93 -10.03
CA VAL A 19 3.66 9.19 -9.59
C VAL A 19 4.53 8.28 -10.45
N PRO A 20 5.30 8.80 -11.42
CA PRO A 20 5.92 7.94 -12.40
C PRO A 20 7.05 7.17 -11.71
N PHE A 21 6.98 5.85 -11.74
CA PHE A 21 8.13 4.98 -11.54
C PHE A 21 9.37 5.49 -12.32
N ALA A 22 9.13 6.15 -13.46
CA ALA A 22 10.12 6.85 -14.28
C ALA A 22 10.86 8.02 -13.59
N LEU A 23 10.33 8.61 -12.52
CA LEU A 23 11.03 9.64 -11.73
C LEU A 23 12.01 9.04 -10.72
N LEU A 24 11.93 7.73 -10.47
CA LEU A 24 12.87 7.05 -9.61
C LEU A 24 14.17 6.78 -10.38
N ASN A 25 15.30 7.16 -9.80
CA ASN A 25 16.60 6.74 -10.31
C ASN A 25 16.81 5.24 -10.10
N LYS A 26 17.82 4.67 -10.78
CA LYS A 26 18.11 3.23 -10.72
C LYS A 26 18.24 2.69 -9.29
N ARG A 27 18.93 3.41 -8.39
CA ARG A 27 19.09 2.97 -6.99
C ARG A 27 17.78 2.99 -6.21
N GLN A 28 16.93 3.99 -6.44
CA GLN A 28 15.59 4.05 -5.85
C GLN A 28 14.71 2.90 -6.35
N GLN A 29 14.79 2.56 -7.64
CA GLN A 29 14.08 1.43 -8.22
C GLN A 29 14.55 0.09 -7.62
N GLU A 30 15.87 -0.13 -7.51
CA GLU A 30 16.45 -1.32 -6.87
C GLU A 30 15.99 -1.48 -5.41
N VAL A 31 16.02 -0.38 -4.63
CA VAL A 31 15.55 -0.38 -3.25
C VAL A 31 14.05 -0.66 -3.17
N LEU A 32 13.24 -0.08 -4.06
CA LEU A 32 11.79 -0.29 -4.11
C LEU A 32 11.45 -1.75 -4.47
N GLN A 33 12.17 -2.34 -5.43
CA GLN A 33 12.07 -3.75 -5.81
C GLN A 33 12.36 -4.65 -4.60
N CYS A 34 13.50 -4.44 -3.92
CA CYS A 34 13.83 -5.26 -2.76
C CYS A 34 12.81 -5.09 -1.61
N LYS A 35 12.21 -3.90 -1.46
CA LYS A 35 11.12 -3.68 -0.50
C LYS A 35 9.86 -4.46 -0.87
N ALA A 36 9.50 -4.49 -2.15
CA ALA A 36 8.37 -5.27 -2.67
C ALA A 36 8.59 -6.78 -2.48
N GLU A 37 9.83 -7.26 -2.52
CA GLU A 37 10.21 -8.65 -2.21
C GLU A 37 10.26 -8.94 -0.69
N GLY A 38 10.15 -7.92 0.14
CA GLY A 38 10.10 -8.04 1.60
C GLY A 38 11.45 -8.07 2.30
N HIS A 39 12.51 -7.60 1.64
CA HIS A 39 13.82 -7.48 2.25
C HIS A 39 13.88 -6.38 3.33
N THR A 40 14.55 -6.69 4.43
CA THR A 40 14.94 -5.74 5.48
C THR A 40 16.02 -4.78 4.98
N ASN A 41 16.24 -3.65 5.66
CA ASN A 41 17.28 -2.70 5.24
C ASN A 41 18.67 -3.35 5.16
N LEU A 42 18.96 -4.30 6.05
CA LEU A 42 20.23 -5.02 6.07
C LEU A 42 20.37 -5.97 4.86
N GLU A 43 19.32 -6.72 4.54
CA GLU A 43 19.33 -7.58 3.34
C GLU A 43 19.45 -6.76 2.06
N ILE A 44 18.78 -5.60 1.98
CA ILE A 44 18.88 -4.68 0.83
C ILE A 44 20.33 -4.22 0.62
N VAL A 45 21.05 -3.89 1.69
CA VAL A 45 22.48 -3.53 1.60
C VAL A 45 23.29 -4.65 0.96
N ASN A 46 23.04 -5.90 1.37
CA ASN A 46 23.75 -7.07 0.84
C ASN A 46 23.40 -7.36 -0.63
N ILE A 47 22.15 -7.12 -1.04
CA ILE A 47 21.66 -7.38 -2.40
C ILE A 47 22.11 -6.29 -3.37
N VAL A 48 21.87 -5.03 -3.01
CA VAL A 48 22.10 -3.87 -3.89
C VAL A 48 23.59 -3.51 -3.99
N GLY A 49 24.34 -3.80 -2.92
CA GLY A 49 25.77 -3.52 -2.82
C GLY A 49 26.10 -2.03 -2.80
N SER A 50 27.28 -1.71 -2.26
CA SER A 50 27.84 -0.34 -2.29
C SER A 50 26.94 0.76 -1.71
N ILE A 51 26.00 0.40 -0.82
CA ILE A 51 25.15 1.32 -0.08
C ILE A 51 25.09 0.92 1.39
N THR A 52 24.77 1.88 2.25
CA THR A 52 24.61 1.69 3.70
C THR A 52 23.13 1.63 4.09
N VAL A 53 22.83 1.15 5.30
CA VAL A 53 21.46 1.17 5.86
C VAL A 53 20.87 2.59 5.84
N LYS A 54 21.68 3.61 6.19
CA LYS A 54 21.25 5.02 6.13
C LYS A 54 20.89 5.46 4.72
N GLN A 55 21.61 4.99 3.71
CA GLN A 55 21.28 5.26 2.32
C GLN A 55 19.99 4.55 1.90
N VAL A 56 19.73 3.32 2.35
CA VAL A 56 18.44 2.63 2.12
C VAL A 56 17.27 3.42 2.72
N GLU A 57 17.43 3.94 3.94
CA GLU A 57 16.43 4.79 4.60
C GLU A 57 16.23 6.09 3.84
N TYR A 58 17.32 6.75 3.43
CA TYR A 58 17.28 7.94 2.58
C TYR A 58 16.53 7.68 1.27
N PHE A 59 16.83 6.58 0.57
CA PHE A 59 16.14 6.23 -0.66
C PHE A 59 14.65 5.99 -0.40
N THR A 60 14.29 5.22 0.63
CA THR A 60 12.89 4.98 1.00
C THR A 60 12.13 6.29 1.28
N HIS A 61 12.77 7.21 2.01
CA HIS A 61 12.23 8.52 2.29
C HIS A 61 12.09 9.37 1.02
N SER A 62 13.10 9.38 0.16
CA SER A 62 13.09 10.11 -1.11
C SER A 62 11.99 9.60 -2.05
N ILE A 63 11.77 8.29 -2.10
CA ILE A 63 10.68 7.64 -2.85
C ILE A 63 9.33 8.14 -2.33
N GLY A 64 9.13 8.14 -1.00
CA GLY A 64 7.91 8.67 -0.39
C GLY A 64 7.66 10.15 -0.72
N ARG A 65 8.70 10.98 -0.79
CA ARG A 65 8.56 12.41 -1.18
C ARG A 65 8.19 12.59 -2.65
N ILE A 66 8.81 11.83 -3.54
CA ILE A 66 8.50 11.84 -4.98
C ILE A 66 7.04 11.41 -5.17
N ALA A 67 6.61 10.37 -4.45
CA ALA A 67 5.23 9.88 -4.45
C ALA A 67 4.19 10.86 -3.91
N LEU A 68 4.60 11.81 -3.09
CA LEU A 68 3.72 12.86 -2.60
C LEU A 68 3.80 14.14 -3.46
N ASN A 69 4.45 14.08 -4.63
CA ASN A 69 4.65 15.18 -5.58
C ASN A 69 5.20 16.47 -4.91
N GLY A 70 6.08 16.32 -3.91
CA GLY A 70 6.68 17.47 -3.21
C GLY A 70 5.71 18.37 -2.42
N THR A 71 4.42 18.00 -2.30
CA THR A 71 3.37 18.86 -1.73
C THR A 71 3.45 19.06 -0.21
N PHE A 72 4.40 18.41 0.47
CA PHE A 72 4.54 18.51 1.92
C PHE A 72 5.74 19.36 2.36
N ARG A 73 5.44 20.52 2.94
CA ARG A 73 6.27 21.14 3.97
C ARG A 73 6.16 20.29 5.24
N ASP A 74 7.29 20.12 5.92
CA ASP A 74 7.45 19.34 7.15
C ASP A 74 6.40 19.74 8.21
N ASP A 75 5.28 19.02 8.27
CA ASP A 75 4.22 19.27 9.25
C ASP A 75 4.67 18.66 10.58
N LYS A 76 4.98 19.54 11.54
CA LYS A 76 5.38 19.23 12.92
C LYS A 76 4.42 18.29 13.67
N ARG A 77 3.25 17.96 13.10
CA ARG A 77 2.25 17.02 13.67
C ARG A 77 2.56 15.52 13.47
N ASN A 78 3.79 15.12 13.14
CA ASN A 78 4.22 13.70 13.09
C ASN A 78 3.40 12.80 12.12
N ARG A 79 2.73 13.39 11.12
CA ARG A 79 1.94 12.63 10.10
C ARG A 79 2.78 12.16 8.92
N TYR A 80 4.01 12.66 8.82
CA TYR A 80 4.93 12.39 7.73
C TYR A 80 5.29 10.89 7.59
N PRO A 81 5.64 10.15 8.66
CA PRO A 81 5.96 8.72 8.53
C PRO A 81 4.80 7.87 7.99
N LYS A 82 3.57 8.18 8.41
CA LYS A 82 2.36 7.49 7.93
C LYS A 82 2.12 7.75 6.44
N ARG A 83 2.26 9.01 6.00
CA ARG A 83 2.07 9.39 4.59
C ARG A 83 3.16 8.84 3.68
N SER A 84 4.43 8.95 4.07
CA SER A 84 5.54 8.36 3.32
C SER A 84 5.34 6.86 3.13
N ARG A 85 4.89 6.15 4.16
CA ARG A 85 4.60 4.71 4.07
C ARG A 85 3.46 4.40 3.09
N ILE A 86 2.35 5.14 3.16
CA ILE A 86 1.22 4.97 2.22
C ILE A 86 1.67 5.24 0.79
N ALA A 87 2.49 6.27 0.58
CA ALA A 87 2.97 6.65 -0.74
C ALA A 87 3.91 5.57 -1.32
N VAL A 88 4.80 4.98 -0.51
CA VAL A 88 5.62 3.83 -0.91
C VAL A 88 4.76 2.61 -1.23
N ILE A 89 3.73 2.33 -0.43
CA ILE A 89 2.77 1.26 -0.73
C ILE A 89 2.12 1.50 -2.09
N GLY A 90 1.56 2.69 -2.33
CA GLY A 90 0.91 3.04 -3.59
C GLY A 90 1.85 2.85 -4.80
N LEU A 91 3.12 3.26 -4.68
CA LEU A 91 4.13 3.04 -5.71
C LEU A 91 4.43 1.56 -5.95
N ILE A 92 4.46 0.73 -4.91
CA ILE A 92 4.60 -0.72 -5.08
C ILE A 92 3.39 -1.28 -5.82
N GLN A 93 2.17 -0.90 -5.44
CA GLN A 93 0.95 -1.38 -6.09
C GLN A 93 0.91 -0.97 -7.57
N ASP A 94 1.24 0.28 -7.88
CA ASP A 94 1.34 0.79 -9.25
C ASP A 94 2.44 0.07 -10.04
N GLY A 95 3.62 -0.13 -9.42
CA GLY A 95 4.74 -0.85 -10.02
C GLY A 95 4.42 -2.30 -10.38
N ILE A 96 3.66 -3.00 -9.53
CA ILE A 96 3.19 -4.36 -9.83
C ILE A 96 2.12 -4.34 -10.93
N THR A 97 1.14 -3.44 -10.83
CA THR A 97 0.02 -3.34 -11.78
C THR A 97 0.49 -3.06 -13.20
N ASN A 98 1.49 -2.20 -13.35
CA ASN A 98 2.04 -1.81 -14.65
C ASN A 98 3.28 -2.63 -15.07
N GLY A 99 3.71 -3.61 -14.27
CA GLY A 99 4.83 -4.50 -14.60
C GLY A 99 6.24 -3.87 -14.48
N TYR A 100 6.38 -2.75 -13.77
CA TYR A 100 7.67 -2.12 -13.49
C TYR A 100 8.45 -2.80 -12.36
N LEU A 101 7.73 -3.47 -11.44
CA LEU A 101 8.30 -4.27 -10.38
C LEU A 101 8.07 -5.75 -10.70
N SER A 102 9.11 -6.56 -10.54
CA SER A 102 9.01 -8.01 -10.68
C SER A 102 8.46 -8.60 -9.39
N HIS A 103 7.46 -9.47 -9.48
CA HIS A 103 7.00 -10.23 -8.34
C HIS A 103 6.40 -11.55 -8.84
N ASP A 104 7.26 -12.53 -9.11
CA ASP A 104 6.78 -13.80 -9.63
C ASP A 104 6.21 -14.66 -8.50
N LEU A 105 4.91 -14.92 -8.55
CA LEU A 105 4.23 -15.82 -7.62
C LEU A 105 3.68 -17.07 -8.31
N ARG A 106 4.13 -17.36 -9.54
CA ARG A 106 3.73 -18.59 -10.25
C ARG A 106 4.01 -19.81 -9.39
N GLY A 107 2.97 -20.59 -9.12
CA GLY A 107 3.06 -21.81 -8.33
C GLY A 107 2.93 -21.63 -6.80
N VAL A 108 2.82 -20.39 -6.29
CA VAL A 108 2.63 -20.18 -4.84
C VAL A 108 1.14 -20.17 -4.49
N GLN A 109 0.68 -21.18 -3.74
CA GLN A 109 -0.71 -21.28 -3.30
C GLN A 109 -0.96 -20.38 -2.08
N ALA A 110 -1.49 -19.17 -2.32
CA ALA A 110 -1.94 -18.31 -1.23
C ALA A 110 -3.16 -18.91 -0.53
N LYS A 111 -3.13 -18.96 0.81
CA LYS A 111 -4.29 -19.41 1.58
C LYS A 111 -5.36 -18.31 1.61
N PRO A 112 -6.66 -18.66 1.53
CA PRO A 112 -7.72 -17.67 1.56
C PRO A 112 -7.73 -16.89 2.89
N LEU A 113 -7.87 -15.57 2.78
CA LEU A 113 -8.11 -14.71 3.94
C LEU A 113 -9.56 -14.86 4.39
N THR A 114 -9.77 -14.78 5.71
CA THR A 114 -11.12 -14.56 6.26
C THR A 114 -11.60 -13.16 5.93
N ARG A 115 -12.90 -12.93 6.04
CA ARG A 115 -13.49 -11.59 5.86
C ARG A 115 -12.81 -10.51 6.71
N ARG A 116 -12.55 -10.80 7.99
CA ARG A 116 -11.89 -9.82 8.88
C ARG A 116 -10.45 -9.54 8.47
N GLU A 117 -9.71 -10.56 8.07
CA GLU A 117 -8.34 -10.42 7.58
C GLU A 117 -8.27 -9.60 6.30
N ALA A 118 -9.22 -9.80 5.38
CA ALA A 118 -9.38 -8.99 4.19
C ALA A 118 -9.65 -7.50 4.51
N GLU A 119 -10.61 -7.23 5.39
CA GLU A 119 -10.92 -5.85 5.83
C GLU A 119 -9.67 -5.17 6.45
N ILE A 120 -8.87 -5.92 7.23
CA ILE A 120 -7.61 -5.42 7.80
C ILE A 120 -6.59 -5.10 6.69
N VAL A 121 -6.46 -5.94 5.66
CA VAL A 121 -5.58 -5.68 4.52
C VAL A 121 -5.98 -4.38 3.81
N GLU A 122 -7.27 -4.16 3.56
CA GLU A 122 -7.72 -2.91 2.92
C GLU A 122 -7.38 -1.68 3.76
N LEU A 123 -7.65 -1.73 5.07
CA LEU A 123 -7.34 -0.62 5.96
C LEU A 123 -5.82 -0.35 6.04
N LEU A 124 -5.00 -1.40 5.96
CA LEU A 124 -3.55 -1.29 5.96
C LEU A 124 -3.01 -0.66 4.66
N LEU A 125 -3.51 -1.11 3.50
CA LEU A 125 -2.95 -0.73 2.21
C LEU A 125 -3.52 0.58 1.66
N ILE A 126 -4.83 0.78 1.78
CA ILE A 126 -5.51 1.97 1.24
C ILE A 126 -5.42 3.14 2.23
N SER A 127 -5.90 2.93 3.46
CA SER A 127 -5.99 4.02 4.45
C SER A 127 -4.73 4.20 5.29
N GLY A 128 -3.79 3.24 5.20
CA GLY A 128 -2.57 3.22 5.99
C GLY A 128 -2.81 3.28 7.49
N LYS A 129 -3.93 2.75 8.01
CA LYS A 129 -4.23 2.76 9.44
C LYS A 129 -3.14 2.01 10.22
N THR A 130 -2.82 2.52 11.41
CA THR A 130 -1.94 1.83 12.36
C THR A 130 -2.70 0.70 13.04
N LYS A 131 -1.98 -0.23 13.67
CA LYS A 131 -2.59 -1.33 14.44
C LYS A 131 -3.53 -0.79 15.53
N LEU A 132 -3.15 0.33 16.17
CA LEU A 132 -3.96 1.00 17.20
C LEU A 132 -5.22 1.63 16.60
N GLU A 133 -5.11 2.33 15.48
CA GLU A 133 -6.27 2.91 14.78
C GLU A 133 -7.24 1.83 14.29
N MET A 134 -6.74 0.65 13.90
CA MET A 134 -7.57 -0.49 13.54
C MET A 134 -8.23 -1.13 14.76
N ALA A 135 -7.51 -1.28 15.87
CA ALA A 135 -8.07 -1.79 17.12
C ALA A 135 -9.25 -0.94 17.58
N ALA A 136 -9.09 0.39 17.57
CA ALA A 136 -10.16 1.33 17.83
C ALA A 136 -11.30 1.24 16.80
N HIS A 137 -10.98 1.10 15.51
CA HIS A 137 -11.98 1.01 14.44
C HIS A 137 -12.86 -0.24 14.54
N PHE A 138 -12.26 -1.38 14.89
CA PHE A 138 -12.98 -2.66 15.04
C PHE A 138 -13.54 -2.87 16.45
N VAL A 139 -13.24 -1.98 17.40
CA VAL A 139 -13.61 -2.10 18.82
C VAL A 139 -13.10 -3.42 19.40
N VAL A 140 -11.81 -3.68 19.22
CA VAL A 140 -11.12 -4.89 19.72
C VAL A 140 -9.77 -4.53 20.32
N GLU A 141 -9.21 -5.47 21.08
CA GLU A 141 -7.87 -5.35 21.63
C GLU A 141 -6.78 -5.26 20.56
N LEU A 142 -5.71 -4.51 20.86
CA LEU A 142 -4.54 -4.39 19.98
C LEU A 142 -3.88 -5.74 19.71
N SER A 143 -3.90 -6.66 20.68
CA SER A 143 -3.40 -8.03 20.55
C SER A 143 -4.16 -8.82 19.48
N THR A 144 -5.48 -8.64 19.38
CA THR A 144 -6.33 -9.26 18.35
C THR A 144 -5.92 -8.80 16.95
N ILE A 145 -5.69 -7.50 16.76
CA ILE A 145 -5.21 -6.96 15.48
C ILE A 145 -3.82 -7.50 15.14
N ARG A 146 -2.91 -7.58 16.11
CA ARG A 146 -1.58 -8.18 15.90
C ARG A 146 -1.71 -9.63 15.44
N LYS A 147 -2.60 -10.41 16.05
CA LYS A 147 -2.82 -11.81 15.70
C LYS A 147 -3.38 -11.98 14.29
N HIS A 148 -4.33 -11.14 13.88
CA HIS A 148 -4.82 -11.14 12.50
C HIS A 148 -3.70 -10.82 11.50
N ILE A 149 -2.85 -9.82 11.78
CA ILE A 149 -1.74 -9.46 10.90
C ILE A 149 -0.71 -10.60 10.79
N GLU A 150 -0.40 -11.29 11.90
CA GLU A 150 0.45 -12.49 11.87
C GLU A 150 -0.14 -13.60 10.99
N ASN A 151 -1.45 -13.86 11.13
CA ASN A 151 -2.14 -14.86 10.31
C ASN A 151 -2.16 -14.47 8.82
N ILE A 152 -2.38 -13.18 8.51
CA ILE A 152 -2.30 -12.64 7.13
C ILE A 152 -0.91 -12.91 6.55
N HIS A 153 0.15 -12.55 7.27
CA HIS A 153 1.52 -12.79 6.83
C HIS A 153 1.81 -14.28 6.60
N LYS A 154 1.32 -15.16 7.50
CA LYS A 154 1.47 -16.61 7.35
C LYS A 154 0.68 -17.17 6.16
N LYS A 155 -0.53 -16.68 5.90
CA LYS A 155 -1.39 -17.15 4.80
C LYS A 155 -0.91 -16.70 3.43
N LEU A 156 -0.35 -15.50 3.37
CA LEU A 156 0.13 -14.88 2.14
C LEU A 156 1.64 -15.03 1.95
N GLU A 157 2.34 -15.64 2.90
CA GLU A 157 3.80 -15.86 2.90
C GLU A 157 4.60 -14.56 2.75
N THR A 158 4.16 -13.52 3.45
CA THR A 158 4.76 -12.18 3.36
C THR A 158 5.52 -11.87 4.64
N ARG A 159 6.65 -11.16 4.49
CA ARG A 159 7.56 -10.86 5.61
C ARG A 159 7.28 -9.52 6.29
N ASN A 160 6.71 -8.59 5.55
CA ASN A 160 6.44 -7.24 6.02
C ASN A 160 5.32 -6.57 5.19
N LEU A 161 4.96 -5.34 5.55
CA LEU A 161 3.86 -4.60 4.93
C LEU A 161 4.08 -4.30 3.43
N TYR A 162 5.32 -4.03 3.01
CA TYR A 162 5.63 -3.75 1.61
C TYR A 162 5.52 -5.00 0.76
N HIS A 163 6.00 -6.14 1.28
CA HIS A 163 5.79 -7.44 0.66
C HIS A 163 4.31 -7.79 0.60
N LEU A 164 3.55 -7.52 1.66
CA LEU A 164 2.10 -7.71 1.66
C LEU A 164 1.42 -6.88 0.56
N ALA A 165 1.81 -5.62 0.38
CA ALA A 165 1.29 -4.77 -0.68
C ALA A 165 1.57 -5.34 -2.08
N ALA A 166 2.80 -5.77 -2.34
CA ALA A 166 3.19 -6.37 -3.61
C ALA A 166 2.39 -7.65 -3.89
N ARG A 167 2.36 -8.55 -2.91
CA ARG A 167 1.69 -9.86 -3.00
C ARG A 167 0.19 -9.74 -3.25
N VAL A 168 -0.50 -8.92 -2.45
CA VAL A 168 -1.95 -8.71 -2.61
C VAL A 168 -2.24 -8.09 -3.97
N THR A 169 -1.43 -7.15 -4.43
CA THR A 169 -1.63 -6.50 -5.73
C THR A 169 -1.42 -7.47 -6.87
N TYR A 170 -0.36 -8.27 -6.84
CA TYR A 170 -0.12 -9.30 -7.85
C TYR A 170 -1.31 -10.26 -7.94
N LEU A 171 -1.78 -10.78 -6.80
CA LEU A 171 -2.89 -11.71 -6.79
C LEU A 171 -4.22 -11.07 -7.26
N ARG A 172 -4.40 -9.75 -7.08
CA ARG A 172 -5.55 -9.00 -7.64
C ARG A 172 -5.47 -8.89 -9.15
N VAL A 173 -4.29 -8.57 -9.69
CA VAL A 173 -4.06 -8.38 -11.13
C VAL A 173 -4.15 -9.70 -11.90
N HIS A 174 -3.81 -10.81 -11.26
CA HIS A 174 -3.81 -12.15 -11.85
C HIS A 174 -5.02 -13.02 -11.45
N ASP A 175 -6.11 -12.43 -10.95
CA ASP A 175 -7.36 -13.11 -10.54
C ASP A 175 -7.16 -14.32 -9.60
N ALA A 176 -6.09 -14.31 -8.80
CA ALA A 176 -5.67 -15.42 -7.94
C ALA A 176 -6.08 -15.24 -6.46
N LEU A 177 -6.72 -14.12 -6.10
CA LEU A 177 -7.38 -13.96 -4.80
C LEU A 177 -8.82 -14.48 -4.88
N PRO A 178 -9.26 -15.35 -3.96
CA PRO A 178 -10.63 -15.84 -3.95
C PRO A 178 -11.63 -14.67 -3.89
N GLU A 179 -12.62 -14.65 -4.80
CA GLU A 179 -13.68 -13.63 -4.93
C GLU A 179 -14.45 -13.38 -3.62
N SER A 180 -14.41 -14.32 -2.66
CA SER A 180 -15.07 -14.21 -1.35
C SER A 180 -14.57 -13.04 -0.47
N ILE A 181 -13.48 -12.39 -0.88
CA ILE A 181 -12.88 -11.26 -0.18
C ILE A 181 -13.44 -9.90 -0.64
N TYR A 182 -13.91 -9.76 -1.90
CA TYR A 182 -14.21 -8.46 -2.51
C TYR A 182 -15.70 -8.12 -2.69
N ARG A 183 -16.64 -8.85 -2.07
CA ARG A 183 -18.08 -8.57 -2.28
C ARG A 183 -18.56 -7.30 -1.53
N ARG A 184 -18.13 -6.15 -2.03
CA ARG A 184 -18.77 -4.83 -2.02
C ARG A 184 -18.36 -4.24 -3.38
N GLU A 185 -18.95 -4.64 -4.51
CA GLU A 185 -19.78 -3.72 -5.33
C GLU A 185 -20.12 -4.39 -6.68
N LYS A 186 -20.83 -5.53 -6.68
CA LYS A 186 -21.53 -6.02 -7.90
C LYS A 186 -23.04 -6.14 -7.75
N ASN A 187 -23.59 -5.64 -6.64
CA ASN A 187 -25.05 -5.66 -6.38
C ASN A 187 -25.71 -4.26 -6.43
N CYS A 188 -24.98 -3.19 -6.75
CA CYS A 188 -25.59 -1.86 -6.91
C CYS A 188 -26.07 -1.59 -8.34
N SER A 189 -25.56 -2.32 -9.34
CA SER A 189 -25.96 -2.18 -10.75
C SER A 189 -27.13 -3.09 -11.18
N THR A 190 -27.59 -4.00 -10.32
CA THR A 190 -28.75 -4.87 -10.60
C THR A 190 -30.05 -4.40 -9.94
N LEU A 191 -29.98 -3.53 -8.92
CA LEU A 191 -31.18 -2.96 -8.28
C LEU A 191 -31.77 -1.76 -9.03
N SER A 192 -30.99 -1.08 -9.86
CA SER A 192 -31.49 -0.02 -10.76
C SER A 192 -32.23 -0.55 -11.99
N ALA A 193 -32.13 -1.85 -12.28
CA ALA A 193 -32.83 -2.49 -13.41
C ALA A 193 -34.18 -3.12 -13.03
N GLN A 194 -34.50 -3.26 -11.73
CA GLN A 194 -35.76 -3.86 -11.26
C GLN A 194 -36.75 -2.85 -10.66
N ILE A 195 -36.40 -1.55 -10.61
CA ILE A 195 -37.32 -0.48 -10.18
C ILE A 195 -38.01 0.21 -11.37
N ASN A 196 -37.61 -0.13 -12.61
CA ASN A 196 -38.21 0.40 -13.85
C ASN A 196 -38.87 -0.70 -14.72
N ALA A 197 -39.35 -1.79 -14.11
CA ALA A 197 -40.12 -2.84 -14.78
C ALA A 197 -41.53 -2.94 -14.20
#